data_AF-A7U112-F1
#
_entry.id   AF-A7U112-F1
#
_cell.length_a   1.000
_cell.length_b   1.000
_cell.length_c   1.000
_cell.angle_alpha   90.00
_cell.angle_beta   90.00
_cell.angle_gamma   90.00
#
_symmetry.space_group_name_H-M   'P 1'
#
loop_
_entity.id
_entity.type
_entity.pdbx_description
1 polymer ?
#
loop_
_entity_poly.entity_id
_entity_poly.type
_entity_poly.pdbx_seq_one_letter_code
_entity_poly.pdbx_strand_id
1 'polypeptide(L)'
;MTEHDTRRRFLTTSGGLVALALSGCLGGGGGDGEMDGGDGMDGEDGMDGEDGMDGEGGTNGDDGMNGSDETDGDDETDGDDGMAESVAVRIRIENVAPPDFYPADTSTGGAVWITPGAYAVHDGENPIFDLGESASIGLEALAEAGPPTGFEGEDGLVDELDGAMEVHRSGAYTPDSTVADPNDPMGSVPGAPPIAPGGAFEFAVDVSPGHRLSFASMFVPSNDVFVSTEEGGIGLWPEDGDPVDGDVTDAVALFDAGTEPNAEPPGTGPDQAPAQDAPDQGADEDGVVRRLSDVDDGHEYPAVEDVVQVTVTPT
;
A
#
# COMPACT_ATOMS: atom_id res chain seq x y z
N MET A 1 -54.31 -20.04 -3.60
CA MET A 1 -54.16 -21.50 -3.76
C MET A 1 -52.93 -21.73 -4.60
N THR A 2 -51.82 -22.06 -3.94
CA THR A 2 -50.71 -22.88 -4.46
C THR A 2 -49.86 -23.23 -3.25
N GLU A 3 -49.86 -24.52 -2.93
CA GLU A 3 -49.24 -25.15 -1.77
C GLU A 3 -47.72 -25.15 -1.88
N HIS A 4 -47.03 -24.85 -0.78
CA HIS A 4 -45.64 -25.27 -0.58
C HIS A 4 -45.63 -26.47 0.38
N ASP A 5 -45.27 -27.61 -0.19
CA ASP A 5 -45.18 -28.91 0.47
C ASP A 5 -43.98 -28.93 1.42
N THR A 6 -44.20 -29.50 2.60
CA THR A 6 -43.28 -29.54 3.73
C THR A 6 -42.58 -30.89 3.75
N ARG A 7 -41.23 -30.95 3.84
CA ARG A 7 -40.55 -32.17 4.27
C ARG A 7 -39.50 -31.93 5.36
N ARG A 8 -39.77 -32.58 6.48
CA ARG A 8 -39.01 -32.67 7.74
C ARG A 8 -38.21 -33.97 7.81
N ARG A 9 -37.22 -33.96 8.73
CA ARG A 9 -36.53 -35.04 9.48
C ARG A 9 -35.33 -35.70 8.79
N PHE A 10 -34.18 -35.84 9.47
CA PHE A 10 -34.04 -36.64 10.70
C PHE A 10 -33.03 -36.10 11.73
N LEU A 11 -33.38 -36.30 13.01
CA LEU A 11 -32.53 -36.20 14.20
C LEU A 11 -31.56 -37.39 14.28
N THR A 12 -30.38 -37.20 14.87
CA THR A 12 -29.79 -38.18 15.81
C THR A 12 -29.06 -37.46 16.93
N THR A 13 -29.27 -37.96 18.14
CA THR A 13 -28.96 -37.41 19.46
C THR A 13 -27.72 -38.10 20.05
N SER A 14 -26.96 -37.40 20.90
CA SER A 14 -26.56 -37.81 22.28
C SER A 14 -25.07 -37.83 22.61
N GLY A 15 -24.75 -37.17 23.74
CA GLY A 15 -23.70 -37.56 24.71
C GLY A 15 -22.44 -36.68 24.65
N GLY A 16 -21.93 -36.09 25.73
CA GLY A 16 -22.26 -36.09 27.15
C GLY A 16 -21.17 -35.30 27.89
N LEU A 17 -21.57 -34.56 28.92
CA LEU A 17 -20.72 -33.74 29.80
C LEU A 17 -19.76 -34.60 30.66
N VAL A 18 -18.50 -34.19 30.78
CA VAL A 18 -17.69 -34.41 31.99
C VAL A 18 -16.91 -33.14 32.29
N ALA A 19 -17.31 -32.47 33.37
CA ALA A 19 -16.50 -31.48 34.07
C ALA A 19 -15.70 -32.18 35.16
N LEU A 20 -14.38 -31.97 35.19
CA LEU A 20 -13.53 -32.32 36.33
C LEU A 20 -12.77 -31.07 36.76
N ALA A 21 -13.25 -30.47 37.85
CA ALA A 21 -12.50 -29.51 38.65
C ALA A 21 -11.60 -30.26 39.62
N LEU A 22 -10.31 -29.94 39.64
CA LEU A 22 -9.41 -30.24 40.75
C LEU A 22 -8.73 -28.94 41.17
N SER A 23 -9.08 -28.48 42.36
CA SER A 23 -8.46 -27.40 43.10
C SER A 23 -7.53 -27.99 44.17
N GLY A 24 -6.39 -27.34 44.40
CA GLY A 24 -5.68 -27.38 45.68
C GLY A 24 -4.26 -27.94 45.65
N CYS A 25 -3.24 -27.10 45.87
CA CYS A 25 -2.61 -26.90 47.20
C CYS A 25 -1.17 -26.39 47.13
N LEU A 26 -0.85 -25.54 48.11
CA LEU A 26 0.37 -24.77 48.39
C LEU A 26 1.64 -25.59 48.75
N GLY A 27 2.80 -24.92 48.61
CA GLY A 27 4.07 -25.15 49.35
C GLY A 27 5.24 -25.43 48.40
N GLY A 28 6.38 -24.72 48.37
CA GLY A 28 7.13 -24.01 49.42
C GLY A 28 8.43 -24.78 49.70
N GLY A 29 9.59 -24.27 49.27
CA GLY A 29 10.91 -24.78 49.68
C GLY A 29 12.01 -24.65 48.62
N GLY A 30 13.03 -23.84 48.91
CA GLY A 30 14.24 -23.69 48.10
C GLY A 30 15.24 -24.84 48.25
N GLY A 31 16.27 -24.82 47.40
CA GLY A 31 17.38 -25.77 47.41
C GLY A 31 18.29 -25.55 46.21
N ASP A 32 19.38 -24.83 46.49
CA ASP A 32 20.68 -24.78 45.83
C ASP A 32 21.18 -26.10 45.22
N GLY A 33 21.90 -25.99 44.10
CA GLY A 33 22.50 -27.12 43.40
C GLY A 33 23.40 -26.69 42.24
N GLU A 34 24.51 -26.04 42.59
CA GLU A 34 25.67 -25.76 41.75
C GLU A 34 26.35 -27.07 41.32
N MET A 35 26.59 -27.28 40.02
CA MET A 35 27.56 -28.26 39.51
C MET A 35 28.30 -27.71 38.30
N ASP A 36 29.54 -27.32 38.58
CA ASP A 36 30.65 -27.05 37.68
C ASP A 36 31.21 -28.34 37.05
N GLY A 37 31.80 -28.21 35.85
CA GLY A 37 33.11 -28.81 35.54
C GLY A 37 33.17 -30.14 34.74
N GLY A 38 33.96 -30.11 33.66
CA GLY A 38 34.55 -31.28 32.99
C GLY A 38 34.57 -31.16 31.45
N ASP A 39 35.53 -30.44 30.86
CA ASP A 39 36.74 -30.96 30.18
C ASP A 39 36.41 -31.76 28.90
N GLY A 40 36.80 -31.40 27.67
CA GLY A 40 38.13 -30.97 27.20
C GLY A 40 38.73 -32.10 26.33
N MET A 41 38.80 -31.93 25.00
CA MET A 41 39.76 -32.62 24.13
C MET A 41 40.09 -31.77 22.89
N ASP A 42 41.40 -31.62 22.69
CA ASP A 42 42.18 -30.98 21.64
C ASP A 42 41.91 -31.61 20.25
N GLY A 43 42.11 -30.96 19.10
CA GLY A 43 43.38 -30.48 18.54
C GLY A 43 43.81 -31.37 17.35
N GLU A 44 44.51 -30.80 16.36
CA GLU A 44 45.15 -31.43 15.17
C GLU A 44 44.25 -31.53 13.92
N ASP A 45 44.64 -31.16 12.69
CA ASP A 45 45.89 -30.63 12.11
C ASP A 45 45.59 -29.98 10.74
N GLY A 46 46.44 -29.02 10.34
CA GLY A 46 46.42 -28.40 9.03
C GLY A 46 47.06 -29.25 7.93
N MET A 47 46.69 -28.98 6.68
CA MET A 47 47.48 -29.29 5.49
C MET A 47 47.34 -28.16 4.45
N ASP A 48 48.41 -27.37 4.38
CA ASP A 48 49.20 -27.01 3.20
C ASP A 48 48.51 -26.60 1.89
N GLY A 49 48.90 -25.40 1.44
CA GLY A 49 48.69 -24.93 0.08
C GLY A 49 49.74 -25.47 -0.88
N GLU A 50 49.39 -25.47 -2.17
CA GLU A 50 50.33 -25.64 -3.27
C GLU A 50 50.08 -24.56 -4.33
N ASP A 51 51.05 -23.66 -4.42
CA ASP A 51 51.82 -23.20 -5.58
C ASP A 51 51.13 -22.81 -6.90
N GLY A 52 51.46 -21.59 -7.31
CA GLY A 52 51.24 -21.07 -8.65
C GLY A 52 52.20 -21.64 -9.69
N MET A 53 51.83 -21.44 -10.96
CA MET A 53 52.74 -21.53 -12.08
C MET A 53 52.60 -20.29 -12.95
N ASP A 54 53.77 -19.70 -13.23
CA ASP A 54 54.04 -18.57 -14.09
C ASP A 54 53.73 -18.84 -15.57
N GLY A 55 53.57 -17.75 -16.31
CA GLY A 55 53.23 -17.76 -17.73
C GLY A 55 54.39 -17.91 -18.70
N GLU A 56 54.03 -18.20 -19.95
CA GLU A 56 54.77 -17.95 -21.20
C GLU A 56 53.67 -17.89 -22.29
N GLY A 57 53.71 -17.15 -23.39
CA GLY A 57 54.69 -16.29 -24.03
C GLY A 57 54.00 -15.71 -25.27
N GLY A 58 54.43 -14.52 -25.70
CA GLY A 58 53.80 -13.81 -26.82
C GLY A 58 54.17 -14.33 -28.21
N THR A 59 53.44 -13.81 -29.20
CA THR A 59 53.92 -13.62 -30.56
C THR A 59 53.32 -12.33 -31.14
N ASN A 60 54.20 -11.44 -31.56
CA ASN A 60 53.93 -10.32 -32.48
C ASN A 60 53.90 -10.82 -33.94
N GLY A 61 53.25 -10.05 -34.81
CA GLY A 61 53.31 -10.12 -36.29
C GLY A 61 51.90 -10.06 -36.87
N ASP A 62 51.53 -9.20 -37.82
CA ASP A 62 52.31 -8.34 -38.69
C ASP A 62 51.38 -7.28 -39.31
N ASP A 63 52.00 -6.24 -39.86
CA ASP A 63 51.46 -5.06 -40.51
C ASP A 63 50.61 -5.33 -41.77
N GLY A 64 49.68 -4.41 -42.11
CA GLY A 64 48.92 -4.54 -43.37
C GLY A 64 47.96 -3.44 -43.79
N MET A 65 48.51 -2.29 -44.21
CA MET A 65 48.00 -1.35 -45.24
C MET A 65 47.01 -0.22 -44.90
N ASN A 66 47.52 0.99 -45.18
CA ASN A 66 46.83 2.22 -45.54
C ASN A 66 45.77 2.05 -46.64
N GLY A 67 44.69 2.81 -46.49
CA GLY A 67 43.80 3.23 -47.57
C GLY A 67 43.13 4.55 -47.18
N SER A 68 43.80 5.66 -47.48
CA SER A 68 43.22 6.99 -47.50
C SER A 68 42.18 7.06 -48.62
N ASP A 69 40.97 7.51 -48.31
CA ASP A 69 40.28 8.47 -49.16
C ASP A 69 39.22 9.20 -48.32
N GLU A 70 39.35 10.53 -48.35
CA GLU A 70 38.43 11.47 -47.76
C GLU A 70 37.12 11.43 -48.57
N THR A 71 36.00 11.37 -47.86
CA THR A 71 34.74 11.85 -48.39
C THR A 71 34.12 12.71 -47.31
N ASP A 72 34.35 14.00 -47.44
CA ASP A 72 33.50 15.04 -46.88
C ASP A 72 32.06 14.76 -47.35
N GLY A 73 31.18 14.62 -46.37
CA GLY A 73 29.76 14.41 -46.54
C GLY A 73 29.09 14.73 -45.22
N ASP A 74 29.00 16.03 -44.97
CA ASP A 74 27.93 16.73 -44.26
C ASP A 74 27.26 16.01 -43.10
N ASP A 75 27.63 16.46 -41.90
CA ASP A 75 26.76 17.01 -40.85
C ASP A 75 25.26 16.64 -40.85
N GLU A 76 24.75 16.52 -39.62
CA GLU A 76 23.35 16.37 -39.22
C GLU A 76 22.74 14.96 -39.32
N THR A 77 23.27 14.04 -38.51
CA THR A 77 22.35 13.29 -37.65
C THR A 77 22.61 13.72 -36.22
N ASP A 78 22.05 14.88 -35.87
CA ASP A 78 21.48 15.06 -34.54
C ASP A 78 20.54 13.88 -34.32
N GLY A 79 21.07 12.85 -33.67
CA GLY A 79 20.26 11.96 -32.86
C GLY A 79 19.71 12.81 -31.72
N ASP A 80 18.74 13.66 -32.04
CA ASP A 80 17.72 14.07 -31.11
C ASP A 80 16.94 12.79 -30.80
N ASP A 81 17.54 11.96 -29.96
CA ASP A 81 16.83 10.97 -29.19
C ASP A 81 15.93 11.80 -28.29
N GLY A 82 14.79 12.23 -28.84
CA GLY A 82 13.83 13.14 -28.26
C GLY A 82 13.38 12.60 -26.92
N MET A 83 14.14 12.93 -25.87
CA MET A 83 13.77 12.71 -24.51
C MET A 83 12.53 13.55 -24.33
N ALA A 84 11.37 12.88 -24.30
CA ALA A 84 10.10 13.52 -24.04
C ALA A 84 10.31 14.45 -22.85
N GLU A 85 9.88 15.71 -23.00
CA GLU A 85 10.05 16.72 -21.97
C GLU A 85 9.48 16.18 -20.66
N SER A 86 10.30 16.12 -19.62
CA SER A 86 9.89 15.65 -18.31
C SER A 86 10.33 16.60 -17.21
N VAL A 87 9.52 16.69 -16.16
CA VAL A 87 9.79 17.48 -14.96
C VAL A 87 9.48 16.64 -13.73
N ALA A 88 10.24 16.85 -12.67
CA ALA A 88 9.86 16.32 -11.37
C ALA A 88 8.75 17.19 -10.76
N VAL A 89 7.65 16.56 -10.34
CA VAL A 89 6.63 17.18 -9.50
C VAL A 89 6.60 16.50 -8.14
N ARG A 90 6.43 17.29 -7.09
CA ARG A 90 6.14 16.82 -5.75
C ARG A 90 4.62 16.74 -5.57
N ILE A 91 4.16 15.57 -5.19
CA ILE A 91 2.79 15.32 -4.75
C ILE A 91 2.78 15.35 -3.23
N ARG A 92 1.79 16.05 -2.67
CA ARG A 92 1.55 16.08 -1.24
C ARG A 92 0.09 15.75 -0.95
N ILE A 93 -0.13 14.76 -0.10
CA ILE A 93 -1.45 14.32 0.38
C ILE A 93 -1.50 14.59 1.88
N GLU A 94 -2.25 15.59 2.31
CA GLU A 94 -2.42 15.95 3.73
C GLU A 94 -3.76 15.48 4.26
N ASN A 95 -3.76 14.91 5.46
CA ASN A 95 -4.97 14.67 6.22
C ASN A 95 -5.43 15.99 6.88
N VAL A 96 -6.51 16.57 6.38
CA VAL A 96 -7.10 17.82 6.88
C VAL A 96 -8.37 17.57 7.71
N ALA A 97 -8.65 16.30 8.05
CA ALA A 97 -9.82 15.90 8.81
C ALA A 97 -9.96 16.62 10.16
N PRO A 98 -11.20 16.87 10.63
CA PRO A 98 -11.40 17.24 12.02
C PRO A 98 -10.83 16.15 12.95
N PRO A 99 -10.10 16.51 14.02
CA PRO A 99 -9.52 15.54 14.95
C PRO A 99 -10.56 14.80 15.80
N ASP A 100 -11.81 15.24 15.76
CA ASP A 100 -12.93 14.77 16.57
C ASP A 100 -14.22 14.62 15.74
N PHE A 101 -14.10 14.20 14.47
CA PHE A 101 -15.25 13.94 13.60
C PHE A 101 -16.15 12.84 14.18
N TYR A 102 -15.56 11.75 14.65
CA TYR A 102 -16.27 10.63 15.27
C TYR A 102 -16.31 10.74 16.81
N PRO A 103 -17.20 9.98 17.49
CA PRO A 103 -17.18 9.89 18.95
C PRO A 103 -15.82 9.44 19.51
N ALA A 104 -15.42 9.99 20.66
CA ALA A 104 -14.10 9.74 21.24
C ALA A 104 -13.89 8.28 21.72
N ASP A 105 -14.93 7.47 21.79
CA ASP A 105 -14.88 6.05 22.14
C ASP A 105 -14.70 5.10 20.93
N THR A 106 -14.57 5.65 19.71
CA THR A 106 -14.17 4.85 18.54
C THR A 106 -12.71 4.39 18.61
N SER A 107 -12.37 3.39 17.80
CA SER A 107 -11.02 2.79 17.71
C SER A 107 -9.90 3.80 17.41
N THR A 108 -10.23 4.93 16.77
CA THR A 108 -9.30 6.04 16.47
C THR A 108 -9.40 7.23 17.44
N GLY A 109 -10.21 7.12 18.50
CA GLY A 109 -10.41 8.19 19.47
C GLY A 109 -11.12 9.42 18.91
N GLY A 110 -11.92 9.23 17.86
CA GLY A 110 -12.70 10.28 17.18
C GLY A 110 -12.06 10.85 15.91
N ALA A 111 -10.79 10.55 15.65
CA ALA A 111 -10.09 11.07 14.48
C ALA A 111 -10.32 10.21 13.23
N VAL A 112 -10.14 10.82 12.06
CA VAL A 112 -9.97 10.11 10.79
C VAL A 112 -8.48 10.04 10.48
N TRP A 113 -7.96 8.85 10.18
CA TRP A 113 -6.58 8.64 9.74
C TRP A 113 -6.53 8.18 8.29
N ILE A 114 -5.42 8.43 7.62
CA ILE A 114 -5.17 8.02 6.23
C ILE A 114 -3.94 7.13 6.19
N THR A 115 -4.05 5.94 5.62
CA THR A 115 -2.92 5.01 5.56
C THR A 115 -1.92 5.41 4.47
N PRO A 116 -0.69 4.88 4.51
CA PRO A 116 0.16 4.72 3.33
C PRO A 116 -0.65 4.10 2.19
N GLY A 117 -0.18 4.29 0.96
CA GLY A 117 -0.96 3.89 -0.19
C GLY A 117 -0.12 3.73 -1.44
N ALA A 118 -0.81 3.44 -2.54
CA ALA A 118 -0.20 3.28 -3.85
C ALA A 118 -0.52 4.47 -4.75
N TYR A 119 0.37 4.77 -5.69
CA TYR A 119 0.12 5.73 -6.76
C TYR A 119 0.50 5.13 -8.12
N ALA A 120 -0.09 5.70 -9.17
CA ALA A 120 0.26 5.46 -10.55
C ALA A 120 0.34 6.79 -11.30
N VAL A 121 1.40 6.96 -12.08
CA VAL A 121 1.50 7.92 -13.18
C VAL A 121 1.14 7.17 -14.45
N HIS A 122 0.09 7.60 -15.14
CA HIS A 122 -0.51 6.86 -16.23
C HIS A 122 -1.06 7.80 -17.31
N ASP A 123 -1.39 7.22 -18.47
CA ASP A 123 -2.31 7.83 -19.43
C ASP A 123 -3.73 7.29 -19.20
N GLY A 124 -4.73 7.92 -19.80
CA GLY A 124 -6.10 7.39 -19.79
C GLY A 124 -6.85 7.52 -18.46
N GLU A 125 -7.66 6.50 -18.15
CA GLU A 125 -8.50 6.43 -16.96
C GLU A 125 -7.72 5.88 -15.75
N ASN A 126 -8.32 5.95 -14.57
CA ASN A 126 -7.75 5.51 -13.30
C ASN A 126 -7.47 3.99 -13.34
N PRO A 127 -6.20 3.55 -13.24
CA PRO A 127 -5.85 2.13 -13.33
C PRO A 127 -6.09 1.36 -12.02
N ILE A 128 -6.54 2.01 -10.94
CA ILE A 128 -6.72 1.38 -9.63
C ILE A 128 -8.06 0.63 -9.56
N PHE A 129 -9.12 1.17 -10.18
CA PHE A 129 -10.45 0.58 -10.15
C PHE A 129 -11.31 1.08 -11.31
N ASP A 130 -12.36 0.32 -11.62
CA ASP A 130 -13.49 0.74 -12.44
C ASP A 130 -14.76 0.82 -11.58
N LEU A 131 -15.54 1.90 -11.69
CA LEU A 131 -16.80 2.01 -10.95
C LEU A 131 -17.79 0.93 -11.39
N GLY A 132 -18.36 0.21 -10.42
CA GLY A 132 -19.31 -0.86 -10.67
C GLY A 132 -18.69 -2.21 -11.05
N GLU A 133 -17.36 -2.34 -10.99
CA GLU A 133 -16.63 -3.60 -11.07
C GLU A 133 -16.09 -4.01 -9.68
N SER A 134 -15.77 -5.29 -9.49
CA SER A 134 -15.18 -5.76 -8.24
C SER A 134 -13.77 -5.20 -8.05
N ALA A 135 -13.40 -4.92 -6.79
CA ALA A 135 -12.04 -4.54 -6.44
C ALA A 135 -11.04 -5.65 -6.82
N SER A 136 -9.80 -5.26 -7.13
CA SER A 136 -8.69 -6.20 -7.20
C SER A 136 -8.28 -6.67 -5.81
N ILE A 137 -7.50 -7.76 -5.72
CA ILE A 137 -6.99 -8.28 -4.44
C ILE A 137 -6.07 -7.22 -3.78
N GLY A 138 -5.27 -6.52 -4.59
CA GLY A 138 -4.43 -5.44 -4.10
C GLY A 138 -5.22 -4.26 -3.54
N LEU A 139 -6.33 -3.89 -4.19
CA LEU A 139 -7.20 -2.81 -3.71
C LEU A 139 -7.99 -3.22 -2.46
N GLU A 140 -8.50 -4.45 -2.41
CA GLU A 140 -9.13 -5.06 -1.21
C GLU A 140 -8.20 -4.98 -0.01
N ALA A 141 -6.98 -5.53 -0.14
CA ALA A 141 -5.98 -5.49 0.93
C ALA A 141 -5.63 -4.06 1.40
N LEU A 142 -5.56 -3.11 0.46
CA LEU A 142 -5.34 -1.71 0.80
C LEU A 142 -6.55 -1.13 1.53
N ALA A 143 -7.76 -1.34 1.03
CA ALA A 143 -8.98 -0.74 1.55
C ALA A 143 -9.39 -1.30 2.92
N GLU A 144 -9.02 -2.54 3.23
CA GLU A 144 -9.37 -3.20 4.51
C GLU A 144 -8.29 -3.08 5.58
N ALA A 145 -7.01 -3.09 5.18
CA ALA A 145 -5.92 -3.15 6.14
C ALA A 145 -4.95 -1.97 6.06
N GLY A 146 -4.87 -1.28 4.92
CA GLY A 146 -4.01 -0.12 4.70
C GLY A 146 -2.72 -0.36 3.90
N PRO A 147 -1.97 -1.48 4.04
CA PRO A 147 -0.77 -1.70 3.25
C PRO A 147 -1.04 -1.82 1.74
N PRO A 148 -0.34 -1.04 0.89
CA PRO A 148 -0.46 -1.16 -0.57
C PRO A 148 0.28 -2.38 -1.14
N THR A 149 0.89 -3.20 -0.29
CA THR A 149 1.70 -4.38 -0.67
C THR A 149 0.90 -5.67 -0.71
N GLY A 150 -0.42 -5.62 -0.50
CA GLY A 150 -1.30 -6.80 -0.58
C GLY A 150 -1.30 -7.67 0.66
N PHE A 151 -2.06 -8.77 0.58
CA PHE A 151 -2.10 -9.83 1.58
C PHE A 151 -0.87 -10.76 1.51
N GLU A 152 -0.65 -11.56 2.55
CA GLU A 152 0.47 -12.49 2.57
C GLU A 152 0.36 -13.54 1.45
N GLY A 153 1.25 -13.45 0.46
CA GLY A 153 1.35 -14.43 -0.63
C GLY A 153 0.56 -14.09 -1.89
N GLU A 154 -0.12 -12.94 -1.91
CA GLU A 154 -0.80 -12.38 -3.08
C GLU A 154 -0.08 -11.12 -3.57
N ASP A 155 -0.32 -10.74 -4.82
CA ASP A 155 0.21 -9.49 -5.37
C ASP A 155 -0.51 -8.28 -4.74
N GLY A 156 0.24 -7.22 -4.41
CA GLY A 156 -0.33 -5.99 -3.87
C GLY A 156 -0.77 -5.01 -4.96
N LEU A 157 -1.45 -3.93 -4.56
CA LEU A 157 -1.88 -2.89 -5.50
C LEU A 157 -0.70 -2.28 -6.27
N VAL A 158 0.48 -2.14 -5.65
CA VAL A 158 1.68 -1.65 -6.35
C VAL A 158 2.11 -2.62 -7.46
N ASP A 159 2.06 -3.92 -7.20
CA ASP A 159 2.44 -4.96 -8.17
C ASP A 159 1.44 -5.02 -9.33
N GLU A 160 0.14 -4.91 -9.02
CA GLU A 160 -0.93 -4.83 -10.02
C GLU A 160 -0.76 -3.61 -10.94
N LEU A 161 -0.43 -2.45 -10.37
CA LEU A 161 -0.21 -1.21 -11.12
C LEU A 161 1.07 -1.26 -11.97
N ASP A 162 2.17 -1.86 -11.48
CA ASP A 162 3.40 -2.05 -12.27
C ASP A 162 3.17 -2.94 -13.51
N GLY A 163 2.23 -3.88 -13.42
CA GLY A 163 1.83 -4.75 -14.52
C GLY A 163 0.85 -4.13 -15.54
N ALA A 164 0.27 -2.96 -15.25
CA ALA A 164 -0.78 -2.35 -16.06
C ALA A 164 -0.22 -1.64 -17.30
N MET A 165 -0.87 -1.83 -18.46
CA MET A 165 -0.34 -1.36 -19.75
C MET A 165 -0.28 0.17 -19.89
N GLU A 166 -1.18 0.89 -19.21
CA GLU A 166 -1.31 2.36 -19.32
C GLU A 166 -0.52 3.10 -18.23
N VAL A 167 0.16 2.36 -17.35
CA VAL A 167 0.96 2.91 -16.24
C VAL A 167 2.41 3.09 -16.69
N HIS A 168 2.93 4.30 -16.56
CA HIS A 168 4.33 4.64 -16.82
C HIS A 168 5.21 4.43 -15.58
N ARG A 169 4.64 4.64 -14.40
CA ARG A 169 5.30 4.48 -13.11
C ARG A 169 4.27 4.24 -12.03
N SER A 170 4.50 3.26 -11.18
CA SER A 170 3.75 3.08 -9.94
C SER A 170 4.70 3.06 -8.74
N GLY A 171 4.13 3.13 -7.54
CA GLY A 171 4.89 2.93 -6.30
C GLY A 171 4.03 3.11 -5.07
N ALA A 172 4.61 2.80 -3.91
CA ALA A 172 4.03 3.12 -2.62
C ALA A 172 4.53 4.49 -2.12
N TYR A 173 3.66 5.26 -1.47
CA TYR A 173 4.08 6.29 -0.51
C TYR A 173 3.95 5.70 0.90
N THR A 174 5.04 5.77 1.67
CA THR A 174 5.27 4.94 2.86
C THR A 174 5.62 5.80 4.08
N PRO A 175 5.92 5.25 5.28
CA PRO A 175 6.32 6.08 6.43
C PRO A 175 7.48 7.04 6.15
N ASP A 176 8.44 6.65 5.30
CA ASP A 176 9.58 7.51 4.94
C ASP A 176 9.16 8.73 4.10
N SER A 177 7.95 8.71 3.55
CA SER A 177 7.29 9.81 2.84
C SER A 177 6.53 10.76 3.78
N THR A 178 6.35 10.41 5.07
CA THR A 178 5.56 11.23 5.98
C THR A 178 6.30 12.53 6.34
N VAL A 179 5.61 13.66 6.20
CA VAL A 179 6.08 14.98 6.65
C VAL A 179 5.05 15.62 7.56
N ALA A 180 5.52 16.35 8.57
CA ALA A 180 4.69 17.09 9.52
C ALA A 180 3.51 16.27 10.08
N ASP A 181 3.75 15.39 11.05
CA ASP A 181 2.67 14.72 11.79
C ASP A 181 2.54 15.31 13.21
N PRO A 182 1.51 16.13 13.48
CA PRO A 182 1.33 16.74 14.79
C PRO A 182 0.77 15.79 15.85
N ASN A 183 0.32 14.57 15.49
CA ASN A 183 -0.43 13.68 16.37
C ASN A 183 -0.02 12.20 16.21
N ASP A 184 1.21 11.84 16.63
CA ASP A 184 1.66 10.45 16.86
C ASP A 184 0.83 9.78 18.00
N PRO A 185 -0.19 8.95 17.71
CA PRO A 185 -1.08 8.39 18.73
C PRO A 185 -0.50 7.12 19.36
N MET A 186 0.51 6.49 18.73
CA MET A 186 1.20 5.28 19.20
C MET A 186 2.54 5.58 19.89
N GLY A 187 2.93 6.86 19.95
CA GLY A 187 3.89 7.46 20.87
C GLY A 187 5.33 6.97 20.77
N SER A 188 5.70 6.31 19.69
CA SER A 188 7.01 5.66 19.53
C SER A 188 7.85 6.27 18.41
N VAL A 189 7.21 6.88 17.41
CA VAL A 189 7.83 7.44 16.21
C VAL A 189 6.97 8.60 15.69
N PRO A 190 7.47 9.85 15.71
CA PRO A 190 6.80 10.97 15.05
C PRO A 190 6.61 10.65 13.56
N GLY A 191 5.37 10.68 13.04
CA GLY A 191 5.08 10.39 11.62
C GLY A 191 4.86 8.92 11.26
N ALA A 192 4.67 8.02 12.25
CA ALA A 192 4.32 6.63 11.95
C ALA A 192 2.90 6.54 11.38
N PRO A 193 2.72 5.90 10.22
CA PRO A 193 1.41 5.73 9.64
C PRO A 193 0.46 4.87 10.50
N PRO A 194 -0.85 5.04 10.34
CA PRO A 194 -1.50 5.98 9.43
C PRO A 194 -1.35 7.45 9.87
N ILE A 195 -1.42 8.40 8.93
CA ILE A 195 -1.32 9.83 9.27
C ILE A 195 -2.62 10.33 9.92
N ALA A 196 -2.50 10.90 11.11
CA ALA A 196 -3.59 11.58 11.81
C ALA A 196 -3.81 13.00 11.25
N PRO A 197 -4.88 13.71 11.65
CA PRO A 197 -5.14 15.07 11.20
C PRO A 197 -3.96 16.02 11.41
N GLY A 198 -3.63 16.75 10.34
CA GLY A 198 -2.47 17.62 10.19
C GLY A 198 -1.22 16.91 9.66
N GLY A 199 -1.24 15.58 9.54
CA GLY A 199 -0.22 14.75 8.91
C GLY A 199 -0.23 14.81 7.38
N ALA A 200 0.89 14.58 6.70
CA ALA A 200 0.91 14.45 5.25
C ALA A 200 1.94 13.43 4.73
N PHE A 201 1.67 12.88 3.55
CA PHE A 201 2.66 12.18 2.73
C PHE A 201 3.19 13.11 1.63
N GLU A 202 4.49 13.07 1.38
CA GLU A 202 5.14 13.73 0.25
C GLU A 202 6.03 12.77 -0.54
N PHE A 203 5.85 12.75 -1.84
CA PHE A 203 6.69 12.00 -2.77
C PHE A 203 6.85 12.75 -4.08
N ALA A 204 7.88 12.39 -4.85
CA ALA A 204 8.17 13.02 -6.14
C ALA A 204 8.02 12.01 -7.27
N VAL A 205 7.50 12.47 -8.40
CA VAL A 205 7.37 11.70 -9.64
C VAL A 205 7.85 12.53 -10.82
N ASP A 206 8.50 11.87 -11.78
CA ASP A 206 8.81 12.47 -13.07
C ASP A 206 7.58 12.37 -13.98
N VAL A 207 7.17 13.49 -14.57
CA VAL A 207 5.96 13.60 -15.41
C VAL A 207 6.26 14.26 -16.74
N SER A 208 5.52 13.86 -17.76
CA SER A 208 5.59 14.39 -19.12
C SER A 208 4.21 14.91 -19.55
N PRO A 209 4.11 15.73 -20.61
CA PRO A 209 2.82 16.17 -21.14
C PRO A 209 1.86 15.00 -21.39
N GLY A 210 0.62 15.14 -20.93
CA GLY A 210 -0.43 14.13 -21.00
C GLY A 210 -0.57 13.26 -19.74
N HIS A 211 0.47 13.17 -18.90
CA HIS A 211 0.47 12.29 -17.73
C HIS A 211 -0.57 12.70 -16.68
N ARG A 212 -1.17 11.68 -16.07
CA ARG A 212 -2.14 11.77 -14.98
C ARG A 212 -1.61 11.06 -13.74
N LEU A 213 -2.15 11.43 -12.58
CA LEU A 213 -1.96 10.75 -11.30
C LEU A 213 -3.26 10.07 -10.89
N SER A 214 -3.15 8.81 -10.46
CA SER A 214 -4.13 8.18 -9.59
C SER A 214 -3.43 7.68 -8.33
N PHE A 215 -4.12 7.68 -7.19
CA PHE A 215 -3.61 7.14 -5.93
C PHE A 215 -4.73 6.51 -5.11
N ALA A 216 -4.40 5.64 -4.16
CA ALA A 216 -5.36 5.11 -3.20
C ALA A 216 -4.75 4.97 -1.80
N SER A 217 -5.51 5.41 -0.79
CA SER A 217 -5.22 5.22 0.64
C SER A 217 -6.48 4.77 1.36
N MET A 218 -6.35 3.89 2.35
CA MET A 218 -7.46 3.55 3.24
C MET A 218 -7.89 4.77 4.06
N PHE A 219 -9.20 4.94 4.19
CA PHE A 219 -9.85 5.80 5.17
C PHE A 219 -10.03 5.01 6.47
N VAL A 220 -9.47 5.51 7.57
CA VAL A 220 -9.55 4.82 8.87
C VAL A 220 -10.29 5.72 9.87
N PRO A 221 -11.25 5.19 10.64
CA PRO A 221 -11.70 3.80 10.66
C PRO A 221 -12.76 3.49 9.59
N SER A 222 -12.66 2.32 8.96
CA SER A 222 -13.69 1.76 8.07
C SER A 222 -13.48 0.25 7.88
N ASN A 223 -14.46 -0.41 7.25
CA ASN A 223 -14.31 -1.78 6.75
C ASN A 223 -13.49 -1.77 5.45
N ASP A 224 -13.91 -0.99 4.45
CA ASP A 224 -13.32 -1.03 3.11
C ASP A 224 -13.36 0.33 2.38
N VAL A 225 -13.40 1.43 3.14
CA VAL A 225 -13.48 2.77 2.56
C VAL A 225 -12.08 3.28 2.22
N PHE A 226 -11.91 3.87 1.04
CA PHE A 226 -10.65 4.43 0.60
C PHE A 226 -10.82 5.81 -0.06
N VAL A 227 -9.76 6.61 0.03
CA VAL A 227 -9.61 7.87 -0.71
C VAL A 227 -8.93 7.56 -2.03
N SER A 228 -9.47 8.04 -3.14
CA SER A 228 -8.80 7.93 -4.44
C SER A 228 -9.16 9.10 -5.36
N THR A 229 -8.49 9.18 -6.50
CA THR A 229 -8.87 10.06 -7.59
C THR A 229 -10.13 9.54 -8.29
N GLU A 230 -10.87 10.45 -8.91
CA GLU A 230 -11.97 10.12 -9.80
C GLU A 230 -11.52 9.27 -11.01
N GLU A 231 -12.46 8.71 -11.77
CA GLU A 231 -12.19 7.83 -12.93
C GLU A 231 -11.18 8.43 -13.93
N GLY A 232 -11.17 9.75 -14.12
CA GLY A 232 -10.23 10.41 -15.03
C GLY A 232 -8.82 10.69 -14.45
N GLY A 233 -8.57 10.41 -13.18
CA GLY A 233 -7.34 10.81 -12.48
C GLY A 233 -7.13 12.34 -12.39
N ILE A 234 -6.02 12.76 -11.79
CA ILE A 234 -5.55 14.15 -11.77
C ILE A 234 -4.61 14.38 -12.95
N GLY A 235 -4.94 15.27 -13.89
CA GLY A 235 -3.98 15.68 -14.92
C GLY A 235 -2.78 16.42 -14.31
N LEU A 236 -1.57 15.86 -14.41
CA LEU A 236 -0.35 16.45 -13.86
C LEU A 236 0.31 17.43 -14.83
N TRP A 237 0.19 17.16 -16.13
CA TRP A 237 0.69 18.05 -17.18
C TRP A 237 -0.24 18.01 -18.39
N PRO A 238 -1.01 19.08 -18.67
CA PRO A 238 -1.83 19.17 -19.89
C PRO A 238 -0.97 19.09 -21.16
N GLU A 239 -1.49 18.48 -22.23
CA GLU A 239 -0.77 18.38 -23.54
C GLU A 239 -0.35 19.76 -24.09
N ASP A 240 -1.20 20.77 -23.90
CA ASP A 240 -0.98 22.15 -24.37
C ASP A 240 -0.77 23.12 -23.19
N GLY A 241 0.22 22.86 -22.32
CA GLY A 241 0.46 23.73 -21.16
C GLY A 241 1.73 23.45 -20.37
N ASP A 242 1.79 24.08 -19.21
CA ASP A 242 2.82 23.86 -18.20
C ASP A 242 2.35 22.79 -17.19
N PRO A 243 3.28 22.13 -16.48
CA PRO A 243 2.95 21.24 -15.37
C PRO A 243 2.05 21.93 -14.34
N VAL A 244 1.14 21.18 -13.73
CA VAL A 244 0.22 21.69 -12.70
C VAL A 244 0.98 22.12 -11.45
N ASP A 245 0.63 23.29 -10.92
CA ASP A 245 1.13 23.84 -9.66
C ASP A 245 -0.06 24.37 -8.85
N GLY A 246 -0.43 23.67 -7.78
CA GLY A 246 -1.53 24.06 -6.90
C GLY A 246 -2.31 22.91 -6.28
N ASP A 247 -3.46 23.27 -5.73
CA ASP A 247 -4.44 22.37 -5.13
C ASP A 247 -5.26 21.66 -6.24
N VAL A 248 -5.34 20.34 -6.14
CA VAL A 248 -6.02 19.44 -7.09
C VAL A 248 -7.06 18.55 -6.40
N THR A 249 -7.48 18.91 -5.19
CA THR A 249 -8.40 18.11 -4.35
C THR A 249 -9.77 17.88 -5.00
N ASP A 250 -10.20 18.78 -5.90
CA ASP A 250 -11.48 18.67 -6.62
C ASP A 250 -11.61 17.39 -7.48
N ALA A 251 -10.51 16.69 -7.75
CA ALA A 251 -10.47 15.44 -8.50
C ALA A 251 -10.36 14.18 -7.61
N VAL A 252 -10.59 14.32 -6.31
CA VAL A 252 -10.49 13.25 -5.30
C VAL A 252 -11.86 12.99 -4.71
N ALA A 253 -12.16 11.73 -4.39
CA ALA A 253 -13.39 11.32 -3.72
C ALA A 253 -13.14 10.16 -2.73
N LEU A 254 -14.16 9.87 -1.93
CA LEU A 254 -14.22 8.67 -1.10
C LEU A 254 -14.97 7.56 -1.86
N PHE A 255 -14.47 6.35 -1.73
CA PHE A 255 -15.00 5.15 -2.37
C PHE A 255 -15.12 4.02 -1.35
N ASP A 256 -16.07 3.14 -1.62
CA ASP A 256 -16.31 1.88 -0.92
C ASP A 256 -15.84 0.79 -1.90
N ALA A 257 -14.94 -0.10 -1.45
CA ALA A 257 -14.35 -1.13 -2.32
C ALA A 257 -15.36 -2.22 -2.70
N GLY A 258 -16.38 -2.40 -1.86
CA GLY A 258 -17.41 -3.42 -2.00
C GLY A 258 -16.89 -4.80 -1.64
N THR A 259 -15.89 -4.89 -0.78
CA THR A 259 -15.28 -6.16 -0.36
C THR A 259 -15.85 -6.62 0.97
N GLU A 260 -16.13 -5.69 1.89
CA GLU A 260 -16.80 -5.95 3.17
C GLU A 260 -18.03 -5.06 3.39
N PRO A 261 -19.07 -5.56 4.08
CA PRO A 261 -20.22 -4.75 4.43
C PRO A 261 -19.84 -3.74 5.52
N ASN A 262 -20.24 -2.50 5.30
CA ASN A 262 -20.24 -1.44 6.30
C ASN A 262 -21.34 -1.69 7.38
N ALA A 263 -21.23 -2.80 8.11
CA ALA A 263 -22.26 -3.31 9.03
C ALA A 263 -22.37 -2.49 10.32
N GLU A 264 -21.27 -1.87 10.75
CA GLU A 264 -21.18 -1.03 11.94
C GLU A 264 -20.68 0.39 11.60
N PRO A 265 -21.09 1.42 12.38
CA PRO A 265 -20.55 2.76 12.20
C PRO A 265 -19.01 2.79 12.28
N PRO A 266 -18.36 3.66 11.49
CA PRO A 266 -16.91 3.84 11.51
C PRO A 266 -16.33 3.89 12.93
N GLY A 267 -15.38 2.99 13.18
CA GLY A 267 -14.61 2.85 14.41
C GLY A 267 -15.31 2.15 15.57
N THR A 268 -16.45 1.49 15.33
CA THR A 268 -17.22 0.80 16.38
C THR A 268 -17.23 -0.73 16.27
N GLY A 269 -16.99 -1.27 15.08
CA GLY A 269 -16.94 -2.72 14.81
C GLY A 269 -15.55 -3.33 15.01
N PRO A 270 -15.45 -4.64 15.30
CA PRO A 270 -14.18 -5.36 15.43
C PRO A 270 -13.54 -5.71 14.08
N ASP A 271 -14.30 -5.60 12.99
CA ASP A 271 -13.91 -5.95 11.62
C ASP A 271 -13.41 -4.70 10.85
N GLN A 272 -13.05 -3.63 11.57
CA GLN A 272 -12.61 -2.37 10.97
C GLN A 272 -11.21 -2.05 11.45
N ALA A 273 -10.35 -1.50 10.59
CA ALA A 273 -9.06 -1.03 11.04
C ALA A 273 -9.24 0.16 12.01
N PRO A 274 -8.42 0.27 13.08
CA PRO A 274 -7.35 -0.62 13.51
C PRO A 274 -7.79 -1.70 14.52
N ALA A 275 -9.09 -1.97 14.66
CA ALA A 275 -9.64 -2.88 15.67
C ALA A 275 -9.49 -4.37 15.30
N GLN A 276 -9.33 -4.69 14.01
CA GLN A 276 -9.15 -6.06 13.53
C GLN A 276 -7.86 -6.73 14.02
N ASP A 277 -7.95 -8.05 14.21
CA ASP A 277 -6.86 -8.96 14.57
C ASP A 277 -6.09 -9.48 13.34
N ALA A 278 -6.71 -9.42 12.14
CA ALA A 278 -6.12 -9.86 10.88
C ALA A 278 -6.48 -8.91 9.72
N PRO A 279 -5.66 -8.83 8.64
CA PRO A 279 -5.90 -7.93 7.51
C PRO A 279 -7.22 -8.14 6.76
N ASP A 280 -7.64 -9.41 6.62
CA ASP A 280 -8.82 -9.88 5.90
C ASP A 280 -9.84 -10.37 6.95
N GLN A 281 -10.22 -9.48 7.88
CA GLN A 281 -11.15 -9.81 8.95
C GLN A 281 -12.48 -9.09 8.73
N GLY A 282 -13.44 -9.87 8.24
CA GLY A 282 -14.83 -9.48 8.17
C GLY A 282 -15.61 -10.53 7.41
N ALA A 283 -16.72 -10.13 6.81
CA ALA A 283 -17.47 -11.01 5.92
C ALA A 283 -17.44 -10.42 4.53
N ASP A 284 -17.19 -11.25 3.52
CA ASP A 284 -17.22 -10.79 2.13
C ASP A 284 -18.64 -10.28 1.77
N GLU A 285 -18.74 -9.13 1.09
CA GLU A 285 -19.99 -8.66 0.49
C GLU A 285 -20.14 -8.97 -1.01
N ASP A 286 -19.08 -9.47 -1.66
CA ASP A 286 -19.02 -9.76 -3.10
C ASP A 286 -19.57 -8.59 -3.96
N GLY A 287 -19.27 -7.36 -3.52
CA GLY A 287 -19.77 -6.12 -4.07
C GLY A 287 -18.90 -5.60 -5.22
N VAL A 288 -19.03 -4.30 -5.43
CA VAL A 288 -18.34 -3.56 -6.49
C VAL A 288 -17.92 -2.21 -5.97
N VAL A 289 -16.87 -1.64 -6.56
CA VAL A 289 -16.38 -0.32 -6.20
C VAL A 289 -17.44 0.73 -6.50
N ARG A 290 -17.76 1.56 -5.51
CA ARG A 290 -18.77 2.62 -5.59
C ARG A 290 -18.22 3.90 -5.01
N ARG A 291 -18.70 5.04 -5.51
CA ARG A 291 -18.54 6.30 -4.78
C ARG A 291 -19.26 6.17 -3.44
N LEU A 292 -18.59 6.53 -2.35
CA LEU A 292 -19.15 6.42 -1.01
C LEU A 292 -20.43 7.27 -0.85
N SER A 293 -20.53 8.38 -1.59
CA SER A 293 -21.75 9.22 -1.60
C SER A 293 -23.00 8.52 -2.15
N ASP A 294 -22.82 7.42 -2.90
CA ASP A 294 -23.91 6.63 -3.47
C ASP A 294 -24.24 5.39 -2.62
N VAL A 295 -23.49 5.15 -1.53
CA VAL A 295 -23.73 4.07 -0.56
C VAL A 295 -24.75 4.53 0.48
N ASP A 296 -25.82 3.75 0.68
CA ASP A 296 -26.90 4.01 1.64
C ASP A 296 -26.83 3.01 2.80
N ASP A 297 -25.70 3.02 3.52
CA ASP A 297 -25.43 2.18 4.70
C ASP A 297 -26.00 2.77 6.00
N GLY A 298 -26.34 4.07 5.98
CA GLY A 298 -26.88 4.80 7.12
C GLY A 298 -25.82 5.39 8.06
N HIS A 299 -24.54 5.34 7.70
CA HIS A 299 -23.44 5.92 8.45
C HIS A 299 -23.13 7.35 7.98
N GLU A 300 -22.37 8.08 8.78
CA GLU A 300 -21.96 9.45 8.48
C GLU A 300 -20.46 9.47 8.15
N TYR A 301 -20.13 10.04 7.00
CA TYR A 301 -18.76 10.23 6.53
C TYR A 301 -18.51 11.71 6.25
N PRO A 302 -17.29 12.22 6.52
CA PRO A 302 -16.92 13.58 6.14
C PRO A 302 -16.87 13.73 4.62
N ALA A 303 -17.07 14.95 4.11
CA ALA A 303 -16.79 15.24 2.71
C ALA A 303 -15.28 15.08 2.43
N VAL A 304 -14.91 14.62 1.25
CA VAL A 304 -13.49 14.35 0.91
C VAL A 304 -12.60 15.59 1.05
N GLU A 305 -13.12 16.78 0.74
CA GLU A 305 -12.44 18.09 0.91
C GLU A 305 -12.19 18.44 2.38
N ASP A 306 -12.95 17.85 3.30
CA ASP A 306 -12.72 17.93 4.74
C ASP A 306 -11.79 16.80 5.21
N VAL A 307 -11.42 15.80 4.41
CA VAL A 307 -10.56 14.67 4.80
C VAL A 307 -9.14 14.84 4.31
N VAL A 308 -8.96 15.12 3.02
CA VAL A 308 -7.65 15.27 2.41
C VAL A 308 -7.51 16.56 1.63
N GLN A 309 -6.29 17.10 1.60
CA GLN A 309 -5.88 18.10 0.62
C GLN A 309 -4.73 17.53 -0.21
N VAL A 310 -4.89 17.56 -1.54
CA VAL A 310 -3.87 17.11 -2.49
C VAL A 310 -3.30 18.30 -3.24
N THR A 311 -1.97 18.48 -3.18
CA THR A 311 -1.28 19.55 -3.91
C THR A 311 -0.15 19.00 -4.77
N VAL A 312 0.01 19.60 -5.94
CA VAL A 312 1.11 19.33 -6.89
C VAL A 312 2.02 20.55 -6.93
N THR A 313 3.34 20.34 -6.94
CA THR A 313 4.32 21.43 -7.08
C THR A 313 5.49 20.98 -7.96
N PRO A 314 5.78 21.64 -9.09
CA PRO A 314 6.99 21.40 -9.86
C PRO A 314 8.25 21.70 -9.03
N THR A 315 9.30 20.87 -9.14
CA THR A 315 10.53 20.97 -8.31
C THR A 315 11.80 21.16 -9.11
#